data_AF-A0AA35SIJ2-F1
#
_entry.id   AF-A0AA35SIJ2-F1
#
_cell.length_a   1.000
_cell.length_b   1.000
_cell.length_c   1.000
_cell.angle_alpha   90.00
_cell.angle_beta   90.00
_cell.angle_gamma   90.00
#
_symmetry.space_group_name_H-M   'P 1'
#
loop_
_entity.id
_entity.type
_entity.pdbx_description
1 polymer ?
#
loop_
_entity_poly.entity_id
_entity_poly.type
_entity_poly.pdbx_seq_one_letter_code
_entity_poly.pdbx_strand_id
1 'polypeptide(L)'
;SQDVREAFGKVPRHLFVPKVDIATAYTDQPVFIRWHAGTPISSSTQPTMMAIMAEQLHLEPGCRVLEIGSGTGYNAAILAHIVGDSGGVITVDIDQDIVDEASGNLSKAGDGDVEVVRGDGFEGFSAGQPYDRIMVTVGARDVSPHWVEQLKNGGIMVVPLWFKGFNLSVALEKRDGRP
;
A
#
# COMPACT_ATOMS: atom_id res chain seq x y z
N SER A 1 -7.73 14.94 -2.09
CA SER A 1 -8.15 15.63 -0.88
C SER A 1 -7.01 16.46 -0.31
N GLN A 2 -7.31 17.29 0.68
CA GLN A 2 -6.28 17.99 1.46
C GLN A 2 -5.41 16.97 2.21
N ASP A 3 -6.04 15.95 2.82
CA ASP A 3 -5.37 14.95 3.65
C ASP A 3 -4.30 14.15 2.88
N VAL A 4 -4.61 13.71 1.65
CA VAL A 4 -3.64 13.01 0.80
C VAL A 4 -2.45 13.91 0.50
N ARG A 5 -2.69 15.18 0.14
CA ARG A 5 -1.59 16.12 -0.14
C ARG A 5 -0.72 16.36 1.09
N GLU A 6 -1.34 16.49 2.27
CA GLU A 6 -0.62 16.69 3.52
C GLU A 6 0.21 15.48 3.91
N ALA A 7 -0.29 14.25 3.72
CA ALA A 7 0.45 13.03 3.97
C ALA A 7 1.73 12.94 3.12
N PHE A 8 1.64 13.21 1.81
CA PHE A 8 2.82 13.26 0.93
C PHE A 8 3.82 14.37 1.32
N GLY A 9 3.35 15.44 1.95
CA GLY A 9 4.22 16.51 2.47
C GLY A 9 4.92 16.14 3.79
N LYS A 10 4.35 15.22 4.58
CA LYS A 10 4.89 14.78 5.87
C LYS A 10 5.85 13.60 5.75
N VAL A 11 5.52 12.63 4.88
CA VAL A 11 6.30 11.40 4.74
C VAL A 11 7.60 11.67 3.95
N PRO A 12 8.79 11.49 4.55
CA PRO A 12 10.05 11.79 3.90
C PRO A 12 10.44 10.66 2.91
N ARG A 13 9.92 10.70 1.68
CA ARG A 13 10.13 9.65 0.64
C ARG A 13 11.58 9.19 0.48
N HIS A 14 12.56 10.10 0.59
CA HIS A 14 13.98 9.79 0.49
C HIS A 14 14.50 8.78 1.54
N LEU A 15 13.84 8.64 2.70
CA LEU A 15 14.17 7.60 3.69
C LEU A 15 13.74 6.19 3.25
N PHE A 16 12.75 6.10 2.37
CA PHE A 16 12.21 4.85 1.84
C PHE A 16 12.87 4.41 0.53
N VAL A 17 13.62 5.30 -0.14
CA VAL A 17 14.39 4.98 -1.34
C VAL A 17 15.86 5.41 -1.19
N PRO A 18 16.60 4.87 -0.21
CA PRO A 18 17.93 5.38 0.17
C PRO A 18 19.01 5.19 -0.91
N LYS A 19 18.72 4.46 -1.99
CA LYS A 19 19.66 4.14 -3.07
C LYS A 19 19.65 5.18 -4.21
N VAL A 20 18.80 6.20 -4.14
CA VAL A 20 18.76 7.32 -5.09
C VAL A 20 19.03 8.65 -4.38
N ASP A 21 19.47 9.66 -5.12
CA ASP A 21 19.63 10.99 -4.55
C ASP A 21 18.28 11.64 -4.22
N ILE A 22 18.29 12.64 -3.35
CA ILE A 22 17.07 13.32 -2.88
C ILE A 22 16.29 13.94 -4.03
N ALA A 23 16.94 14.54 -5.02
CA ALA A 23 16.22 15.16 -6.14
C ALA A 23 15.46 14.10 -6.93
N THR A 24 16.09 12.95 -7.21
CA THR A 24 15.44 11.79 -7.83
C THR A 24 14.30 11.24 -6.98
N ALA A 25 14.49 11.11 -5.66
CA ALA A 25 13.48 10.60 -4.74
C ALA A 25 12.15 11.39 -4.78
N TYR A 26 12.19 12.68 -5.10
CA TYR A 26 11.01 13.55 -5.19
C TYR A 26 10.53 13.80 -6.63
N THR A 27 11.06 13.09 -7.62
CA THR A 27 10.46 13.06 -8.96
C THR A 27 9.18 12.25 -8.96
N ASP A 28 8.24 12.61 -9.84
CA ASP A 28 7.03 11.82 -10.07
C ASP A 28 7.31 10.62 -11.00
N GLN A 29 8.24 9.77 -10.59
CA GLN A 29 8.63 8.54 -11.27
C GLN A 29 8.67 7.38 -10.27
N PRO A 30 8.44 6.14 -10.74
CA PRO A 30 8.68 4.96 -9.93
C PRO A 30 10.19 4.81 -9.67
N VAL A 31 10.54 4.33 -8.48
CA VAL A 31 11.92 3.96 -8.15
C VAL A 31 12.01 2.44 -8.05
N PHE A 32 12.76 1.82 -8.95
CA PHE A 32 12.97 0.37 -8.93
C PHE A 32 13.95 -0.01 -7.82
N ILE A 33 13.49 -0.82 -6.87
CA ILE A 33 14.27 -1.19 -5.69
C ILE A 33 14.87 -2.59 -5.77
N ARG A 34 14.33 -3.44 -6.66
CA ARG A 34 14.82 -4.80 -6.90
C ARG A 34 14.78 -5.20 -8.36
N TRP A 35 15.75 -6.02 -8.72
CA TRP A 35 15.98 -6.51 -10.07
C TRP A 35 16.26 -8.01 -10.05
N HIS A 36 15.72 -8.74 -11.02
CA HIS A 36 16.05 -10.14 -11.28
C HIS A 36 16.38 -10.29 -12.76
N ALA A 37 17.59 -10.76 -13.07
CA ALA A 37 18.07 -10.92 -14.45
C ALA A 37 17.90 -9.67 -15.34
N GLY A 38 18.02 -8.47 -14.77
CA GLY A 38 17.83 -7.19 -15.48
C GLY A 38 16.37 -6.73 -15.61
N THR A 39 15.40 -7.50 -15.12
CA THR A 39 13.99 -7.11 -15.03
C THR A 39 13.68 -6.56 -13.63
N PRO A 40 13.04 -5.38 -13.51
CA PRO A 40 12.62 -4.89 -12.20
C PRO A 40 11.49 -5.77 -11.66
N ILE A 41 11.64 -6.22 -10.41
CA ILE A 41 10.66 -7.08 -9.74
C ILE A 41 9.93 -6.39 -8.59
N SER A 42 10.46 -5.26 -8.10
CA SER A 42 9.80 -4.43 -7.10
C SER A 42 10.18 -2.97 -7.28
N SER A 43 9.24 -2.08 -6.99
CA SER A 43 9.42 -0.63 -7.07
C SER A 43 8.66 0.07 -5.95
N SER A 44 9.15 1.25 -5.57
CA SER A 44 8.28 2.28 -5.03
C SER A 44 7.47 2.85 -6.20
N THR A 45 6.16 2.62 -6.20
CA THR A 45 5.20 3.16 -7.18
C THR A 45 5.34 4.67 -7.36
N GLN A 46 4.97 5.14 -8.56
CA GLN A 46 4.93 6.57 -8.89
C GLN A 46 4.03 7.35 -7.90
N PRO A 47 4.48 8.49 -7.34
CA PRO A 47 3.72 9.27 -6.37
C PRO A 47 2.31 9.64 -6.83
N THR A 48 2.15 10.11 -8.06
CA THR A 48 0.82 10.47 -8.59
C THR A 48 -0.11 9.25 -8.62
N MET A 49 0.39 8.05 -8.95
CA MET A 49 -0.44 6.85 -8.94
C MET A 49 -0.81 6.44 -7.51
N MET A 50 0.11 6.50 -6.55
CA MET A 50 -0.19 6.26 -5.14
C MET A 50 -1.26 7.23 -4.62
N ALA A 51 -1.16 8.51 -4.98
CA ALA A 51 -2.16 9.51 -4.63
C ALA A 51 -3.53 9.16 -5.24
N ILE A 52 -3.60 8.82 -6.54
CA ILE A 52 -4.85 8.39 -7.19
C ILE A 52 -5.48 7.20 -6.46
N MET A 53 -4.68 6.19 -6.11
CA MET A 53 -5.17 5.01 -5.38
C MET A 53 -5.67 5.37 -3.97
N ALA A 54 -4.97 6.25 -3.25
CA ALA A 54 -5.40 6.73 -1.95
C ALA A 54 -6.72 7.53 -2.01
N GLU A 55 -6.90 8.36 -3.05
CA GLU A 55 -8.17 9.05 -3.30
C GLU A 55 -9.30 8.05 -3.59
N GLN A 56 -9.06 7.07 -4.47
CA GLN A 56 -10.04 6.03 -4.81
C GLN A 56 -10.49 5.20 -3.61
N LEU A 57 -9.61 5.06 -2.61
CA LEU A 57 -9.86 4.28 -1.41
C LEU A 57 -10.77 5.02 -0.41
N HIS A 58 -11.01 6.33 -0.60
CA HIS A 58 -11.77 7.17 0.34
C HIS A 58 -11.34 6.93 1.80
N LEU A 59 -10.05 7.06 2.07
CA LEU A 59 -9.50 6.92 3.42
C LEU A 59 -10.08 7.97 4.36
N GLU A 60 -10.40 7.55 5.57
CA GLU A 60 -10.89 8.41 6.65
C GLU A 60 -10.07 8.18 7.91
N PRO A 61 -9.91 9.19 8.78
CA PRO A 61 -9.32 9.00 10.10
C PRO A 61 -10.00 7.86 10.87
N GLY A 62 -9.21 7.01 11.52
CA GLY A 62 -9.71 5.83 12.24
C GLY A 62 -9.89 4.58 11.39
N CYS A 63 -9.70 4.64 10.07
CA CYS A 63 -9.78 3.44 9.22
C CYS A 63 -8.69 2.42 9.59
N ARG A 64 -9.07 1.14 9.63
CA ARG A 64 -8.14 0.02 9.61
C ARG A 64 -7.89 -0.43 8.17
N VAL A 65 -6.64 -0.38 7.74
CA VAL A 65 -6.22 -0.61 6.34
C VAL A 65 -5.32 -1.83 6.25
N LEU A 66 -5.59 -2.68 5.26
CA LEU A 66 -4.65 -3.70 4.80
C LEU A 66 -4.01 -3.25 3.49
N GLU A 67 -2.69 -3.25 3.43
CA GLU A 67 -1.92 -3.11 2.20
C GLU A 67 -1.34 -4.47 1.78
N ILE A 68 -1.47 -4.81 0.50
CA ILE A 68 -0.85 -5.99 -0.10
C ILE A 68 0.28 -5.55 -1.04
N GLY A 69 1.52 -5.82 -0.62
CA GLY A 69 2.75 -5.39 -1.29
C GLY A 69 3.43 -4.23 -0.56
N SER A 70 4.18 -4.54 0.50
CA SER A 70 4.84 -3.52 1.33
C SER A 70 5.89 -2.72 0.58
N GLY A 71 6.64 -3.38 -0.30
CA GLY A 71 7.73 -2.74 -1.05
C GLY A 71 8.69 -1.98 -0.12
N THR A 72 8.85 -0.68 -0.31
CA THR A 72 9.74 0.10 0.57
C THR A 72 9.15 0.49 1.93
N GLY A 73 7.84 0.30 2.13
CA GLY A 73 7.06 0.83 3.26
C GLY A 73 6.53 2.26 3.07
N TYR A 74 6.88 2.94 1.96
CA TYR A 74 6.51 4.35 1.75
C TYR A 74 5.00 4.58 1.66
N ASN A 75 4.30 3.70 0.95
CA ASN A 75 2.86 3.84 0.78
C ASN A 75 2.11 3.52 2.09
N ALA A 76 2.55 2.49 2.83
CA ALA A 76 2.05 2.21 4.18
C ALA A 76 2.18 3.43 5.12
N ALA A 77 3.30 4.15 5.08
CA ALA A 77 3.50 5.38 5.85
C ALA A 77 2.51 6.49 5.44
N ILE A 78 2.28 6.69 4.13
CA ILE A 78 1.26 7.63 3.64
C ILE A 78 -0.12 7.26 4.19
N LEU A 79 -0.49 5.99 4.13
CA LEU A 79 -1.78 5.51 4.65
C LEU A 79 -1.90 5.77 6.15
N ALA A 80 -0.85 5.49 6.91
CA ALA A 80 -0.82 5.69 8.36
C ALA A 80 -1.04 7.17 8.72
N HIS A 81 -0.39 8.07 7.99
CA HIS A 81 -0.61 9.51 8.17
C HIS A 81 -2.03 9.98 7.87
N ILE A 82 -2.73 9.35 6.92
CA ILE A 82 -4.11 9.73 6.56
C ILE A 82 -5.11 9.18 7.60
N VAL A 83 -4.94 7.94 8.05
CA VAL A 83 -5.85 7.33 9.03
C VAL A 83 -5.59 7.80 10.46
N GLY A 84 -4.37 8.26 10.75
CA GLY A 84 -3.96 8.80 12.04
C GLY A 84 -3.97 7.79 13.18
N ASP A 85 -3.68 8.27 14.39
CA ASP A 85 -3.44 7.45 15.60
C ASP A 85 -4.65 6.61 16.05
N SER A 86 -5.87 6.96 15.59
CA SER A 86 -7.08 6.18 15.87
C SER A 86 -7.32 5.05 14.86
N GLY A 87 -6.57 5.05 13.75
CA GLY A 87 -6.61 4.03 12.72
C GLY A 87 -5.49 3.01 12.87
N GLY A 88 -5.20 2.26 11.80
CA GLY A 88 -4.07 1.36 11.78
C GLY A 88 -3.83 0.80 10.38
N VAL A 89 -2.55 0.61 10.05
CA VAL A 89 -2.13 0.07 8.75
C VAL A 89 -1.33 -1.21 9.00
N ILE A 90 -1.77 -2.27 8.35
CA ILE A 90 -1.02 -3.52 8.23
C ILE A 90 -0.60 -3.65 6.78
N THR A 91 0.68 -3.92 6.52
CA THR A 91 1.19 -4.14 5.17
C THR A 91 1.84 -5.51 5.09
N VAL A 92 1.52 -6.26 4.03
CA VAL A 92 1.95 -7.65 3.84
C VAL A 92 2.90 -7.75 2.64
N ASP A 93 4.01 -8.47 2.82
CA ASP A 93 4.89 -8.87 1.72
C ASP A 93 5.34 -10.33 1.88
N ILE A 94 5.62 -11.01 0.77
CA ILE A 94 5.99 -12.44 0.76
C ILE A 94 7.47 -12.64 1.13
N ASP A 95 8.29 -11.65 0.77
CA ASP A 95 9.74 -11.70 0.90
C ASP A 95 10.19 -11.10 2.24
N GLN A 96 10.86 -11.90 3.07
CA GLN A 96 11.30 -11.48 4.42
C GLN A 96 12.22 -10.25 4.38
N ASP A 97 13.09 -10.18 3.39
CA ASP A 97 14.02 -9.06 3.25
C ASP A 97 13.31 -7.77 2.82
N ILE A 98 12.14 -7.83 2.15
CA ILE A 98 11.27 -6.67 1.91
C ILE A 98 10.64 -6.23 3.23
N VAL A 99 10.13 -7.17 4.02
CA VAL A 99 9.54 -6.90 5.34
C VAL A 99 10.55 -6.20 6.25
N ASP A 100 11.79 -6.71 6.30
CA ASP A 100 12.86 -6.13 7.11
C ASP A 100 13.24 -4.72 6.63
N GLU A 101 13.34 -4.51 5.31
CA GLU A 101 13.66 -3.21 4.70
C GLU A 101 12.54 -2.18 4.97
N ALA A 102 11.28 -2.54 4.75
CA ALA A 102 10.13 -1.69 5.00
C ALA A 102 10.03 -1.30 6.48
N SER A 103 10.16 -2.26 7.39
CA SER A 103 10.15 -2.03 8.84
C SER A 103 11.27 -1.07 9.26
N GLY A 104 12.48 -1.26 8.71
CA GLY A 104 13.61 -0.39 8.98
C GLY A 104 13.42 1.04 8.46
N ASN A 105 12.77 1.22 7.30
CA ASN A 105 12.49 2.54 6.75
C ASN A 105 11.40 3.27 7.54
N LEU A 106 10.31 2.57 7.89
CA LEU A 106 9.23 3.08 8.73
C LEU A 106 9.75 3.54 10.10
N SER A 107 10.59 2.73 10.74
CA SER A 107 11.23 3.09 12.01
C SER A 107 12.09 4.35 11.91
N LYS A 108 12.85 4.53 10.82
CA LYS A 108 13.66 5.75 10.59
C LYS A 108 12.80 6.99 10.32
N ALA A 109 11.65 6.82 9.68
CA ALA A 109 10.72 7.91 9.38
C ALA A 109 9.88 8.34 10.59
N GLY A 110 9.84 7.52 11.64
CA GLY A 110 8.98 7.74 12.81
C GLY A 110 7.58 7.15 12.66
N ASP A 111 7.33 6.39 11.59
CA ASP A 111 6.06 5.76 11.24
C ASP A 111 5.96 4.33 11.80
N GLY A 112 6.42 4.14 13.05
CA GLY A 112 6.55 2.82 13.69
C GLY A 112 5.23 2.11 14.01
N ASP A 113 4.09 2.81 13.88
CA ASP A 113 2.76 2.26 14.15
C ASP A 113 2.21 1.42 12.98
N VAL A 114 2.92 1.36 11.86
CA VAL A 114 2.63 0.45 10.75
C VAL A 114 3.13 -0.95 11.08
N GLU A 115 2.23 -1.94 11.06
CA GLU A 115 2.61 -3.34 11.21
C GLU A 115 3.01 -3.94 9.85
N VAL A 116 4.28 -4.34 9.72
CA VAL A 116 4.78 -5.01 8.52
C VAL A 116 4.84 -6.51 8.78
N VAL A 117 4.12 -7.29 7.96
CA VAL A 117 3.95 -8.72 8.17
C VAL A 117 4.48 -9.49 6.97
N ARG A 118 5.20 -10.57 7.23
CA ARG A 118 5.51 -11.55 6.20
C ARG A 118 4.32 -12.48 5.97
N GLY A 119 3.84 -12.56 4.74
CA GLY A 119 2.73 -13.44 4.38
C GLY A 119 2.48 -13.48 2.88
N ASP A 120 1.69 -14.45 2.44
CA ASP A 120 1.18 -14.46 1.07
C ASP A 120 0.05 -13.43 0.97
N GLY A 121 0.27 -12.39 0.15
CA GLY A 121 -0.71 -11.35 -0.09
C GLY A 121 -2.05 -11.86 -0.65
N PHE A 122 -2.07 -13.02 -1.31
CA PHE A 122 -3.30 -13.65 -1.78
C PHE A 122 -4.24 -14.03 -0.62
N GLU A 123 -3.68 -14.45 0.51
CA GLU A 123 -4.41 -14.83 1.73
C GLU A 123 -4.85 -13.61 2.56
N GLY A 124 -4.34 -12.42 2.24
CA GLY A 124 -4.51 -11.22 3.07
C GLY A 124 -3.85 -11.40 4.44
N PHE A 125 -4.48 -10.88 5.50
CA PHE A 125 -4.02 -11.07 6.87
C PHE A 125 -5.21 -11.15 7.84
N SER A 126 -5.66 -12.38 8.12
CA SER A 126 -6.88 -12.62 8.91
C SER A 126 -6.77 -12.21 10.38
N ALA A 127 -5.56 -12.18 10.97
CA ALA A 127 -5.39 -11.78 12.37
C ALA A 127 -5.69 -10.29 12.61
N GLY A 128 -5.54 -9.44 11.58
CA GLY A 128 -5.84 -8.01 11.65
C GLY A 128 -7.28 -7.65 11.30
N GLN A 129 -8.08 -8.61 10.81
CA GLN A 129 -9.43 -8.36 10.31
C GLN A 129 -10.42 -7.88 11.41
N PRO A 130 -11.54 -7.24 11.04
CA PRO A 130 -11.94 -6.84 9.68
C PRO A 130 -11.39 -5.46 9.28
N TYR A 131 -11.16 -5.26 7.98
CA TYR A 131 -10.61 -4.02 7.42
C TYR A 131 -11.70 -3.07 6.92
N ASP A 132 -11.51 -1.78 7.14
CA ASP A 132 -12.32 -0.73 6.51
C ASP A 132 -11.94 -0.55 5.05
N ARG A 133 -10.65 -0.72 4.76
CA ARG A 133 -10.04 -0.48 3.45
C ARG A 133 -8.98 -1.53 3.15
N ILE A 134 -8.89 -1.93 1.88
CA ILE A 134 -7.81 -2.79 1.38
C ILE A 134 -7.17 -2.13 0.16
N MET A 135 -5.86 -1.98 0.14
CA MET A 135 -5.13 -1.51 -1.03
C MET A 135 -4.14 -2.56 -1.50
N VAL A 136 -4.27 -2.95 -2.77
CA VAL A 136 -3.35 -3.87 -3.41
C VAL A 136 -2.39 -3.04 -4.25
N THR A 137 -1.08 -3.20 -4.04
CA THR A 137 -0.03 -2.46 -4.77
C THR A 137 0.83 -3.39 -5.65
N VAL A 138 0.50 -4.68 -5.67
CA VAL A 138 1.03 -5.69 -6.60
C VAL A 138 0.02 -5.96 -7.71
N GLY A 139 0.50 -6.14 -8.95
CA GLY A 139 -0.38 -6.45 -10.08
C GLY A 139 -1.18 -7.74 -9.84
N ALA A 140 -2.50 -7.63 -9.91
CA ALA A 140 -3.41 -8.75 -9.69
C ALA A 140 -4.14 -9.14 -10.98
N ARG A 141 -4.33 -10.45 -11.19
CA ARG A 141 -5.13 -10.96 -12.30
C ARG A 141 -6.61 -11.11 -11.95
N ASP A 142 -6.91 -11.22 -10.66
CA ASP A 142 -8.25 -11.36 -10.13
C ASP A 142 -8.30 -10.82 -8.70
N VAL A 143 -9.50 -10.68 -8.15
CA VAL A 143 -9.76 -10.31 -6.77
C VAL A 143 -9.76 -11.56 -5.89
N SER A 144 -8.89 -11.62 -4.90
CA SER A 144 -8.88 -12.76 -3.96
C SER A 144 -10.18 -12.79 -3.14
N PRO A 145 -10.82 -13.96 -2.97
CA PRO A 145 -11.96 -14.09 -2.07
C PRO A 145 -11.60 -13.75 -0.62
N HIS A 146 -10.34 -13.95 -0.20
CA HIS A 146 -9.88 -13.62 1.15
C HIS A 146 -9.92 -12.12 1.43
N TRP A 147 -9.61 -11.28 0.42
CA TRP A 147 -9.72 -9.83 0.56
C TRP A 147 -11.18 -9.43 0.77
N VAL A 148 -12.09 -10.02 0.00
CA VAL A 148 -13.53 -9.77 0.14
C VAL A 148 -14.04 -10.23 1.50
N GLU A 149 -13.63 -11.40 1.98
CA GLU A 149 -14.01 -11.94 3.29
C GLU A 149 -13.56 -11.00 4.43
N GLN A 150 -12.31 -10.53 4.38
CA GLN A 150 -11.70 -9.71 5.43
C GLN A 150 -12.13 -8.24 5.39
N LEU A 151 -12.72 -7.76 4.29
CA LEU A 151 -13.27 -6.41 4.16
C LEU A 151 -14.63 -6.29 4.86
N LYS A 152 -14.89 -5.19 5.57
CA LYS A 152 -16.22 -4.88 6.13
C LYS A 152 -17.25 -4.68 5.02
N ASN A 153 -18.52 -4.95 5.28
CA ASN A 153 -19.59 -4.47 4.39
C ASN A 153 -19.56 -2.93 4.36
N GLY A 154 -19.66 -2.34 3.17
CA GLY A 154 -19.43 -0.93 2.89
C GLY A 154 -17.94 -0.55 2.84
N GLY A 155 -17.02 -1.48 3.10
CA GLY A 155 -15.59 -1.26 2.95
C GLY A 155 -15.19 -1.17 1.48
N ILE A 156 -14.12 -0.43 1.21
CA ILE A 156 -13.63 -0.16 -0.14
C ILE A 156 -12.27 -0.83 -0.34
N MET A 157 -12.09 -1.47 -1.48
CA MET A 157 -10.81 -2.03 -1.90
C MET A 157 -10.36 -1.40 -3.21
N VAL A 158 -9.08 -1.08 -3.32
CA VAL A 158 -8.45 -0.62 -4.57
C VAL A 158 -7.45 -1.67 -5.06
N VAL A 159 -7.62 -2.11 -6.31
CA VAL A 159 -6.79 -3.16 -6.93
C VAL A 159 -6.31 -2.73 -8.33
N PRO A 160 -5.01 -2.86 -8.63
CA PRO A 160 -4.49 -2.77 -9.99
C PRO A 160 -4.78 -4.09 -10.72
N LEU A 161 -5.88 -4.12 -11.46
CA LEU A 161 -6.32 -5.29 -12.20
C LEU A 161 -5.75 -5.28 -13.62
N TRP A 162 -5.17 -6.41 -14.00
CA TRP A 162 -4.75 -6.65 -15.38
C TRP A 162 -5.95 -7.13 -16.21
N PHE A 163 -6.45 -6.28 -17.10
CA PHE A 163 -7.60 -6.57 -17.94
C PHE A 163 -7.32 -6.26 -19.41
N LYS A 164 -7.37 -7.29 -20.26
CA LYS A 164 -7.18 -7.18 -21.73
C LYS A 164 -5.93 -6.39 -22.16
N GLY A 165 -4.81 -6.58 -21.45
CA GLY A 165 -3.55 -5.89 -21.76
C GLY A 165 -3.37 -4.53 -21.09
N PHE A 166 -4.34 -4.07 -20.31
CA PHE A 166 -4.26 -2.82 -19.55
C PHE A 166 -4.16 -3.10 -18.06
N ASN A 167 -3.44 -2.25 -17.33
CA ASN A 167 -3.50 -2.18 -15.88
C ASN A 167 -4.48 -1.06 -15.49
N LEU A 168 -5.58 -1.42 -14.84
CA LEU A 168 -6.60 -0.49 -14.38
C LEU A 168 -6.57 -0.43 -12.84
N SER A 169 -6.51 0.77 -12.28
CA SER A 169 -6.76 0.95 -10.84
C SER A 169 -8.27 1.00 -10.61
N VAL A 170 -8.82 -0.05 -9.98
CA VAL A 170 -10.26 -0.24 -9.79
C VAL A 170 -10.59 -0.17 -8.31
N ALA A 171 -11.57 0.67 -7.94
CA ALA A 171 -12.17 0.69 -6.62
C ALA A 171 -13.43 -0.18 -6.61
N LEU A 172 -13.55 -1.05 -5.60
CA LEU A 172 -14.66 -1.98 -5.38
C LEU A 172 -15.21 -1.77 -3.97
N GLU A 173 -16.52 -1.79 -3.79
CA GLU A 173 -17.17 -1.60 -2.49
C GLU A 173 -17.92 -2.88 -2.13
N LYS A 174 -17.62 -3.45 -0.95
CA LYS A 174 -18.29 -4.68 -0.54
C LYS A 174 -19.76 -4.42 -0.18
N ARG A 175 -20.69 -5.04 -0.92
CA ARG A 175 -22.13 -5.03 -0.63
C ARG A 175 -22.67 -6.45 -0.59
N ASP A 176 -23.40 -6.78 0.47
CA ASP A 176 -24.00 -8.10 0.68
C ASP A 176 -23.02 -9.27 0.48
N GLY A 177 -21.78 -9.09 0.95
CA GLY A 177 -20.72 -10.12 0.84
C GLY A 177 -20.04 -10.21 -0.53
N ARG A 178 -20.29 -9.28 -1.46
CA ARG A 178 -19.72 -9.25 -2.81
C ARG A 178 -19.00 -7.93 -3.08
N PRO A 179 -17.89 -7.93 -3.84
CA PRO A 179 -17.20 -6.70 -4.25
C PRO A 179 -17.95 -5.91 -5.32
#